data_AF-A0A224Z8X4-F1
#
_entry.id   AF-A0A224Z8X4-F1
#
_cell.length_a   1.000
_cell.length_b   1.000
_cell.length_c   1.000
_cell.angle_alpha   90.00
_cell.angle_beta   90.00
_cell.angle_gamma   90.00
#
_symmetry.space_group_name_H-M   'P 1'
#
loop_
_entity.id
_entity.type
_entity.pdbx_description
1 polymer ?
#
loop_
_entity_poly.entity_id
_entity_poly.type
_entity_poly.pdbx_seq_one_letter_code
_entity_poly.pdbx_strand_id
1 'polypeptide(L)'
;MPSRNCVDEFQKFVIGHRNQLETSGIPPHFWPTLHWKLQESVFDAGEVFQIVQVQECSDDDMAVPDEVMDTAEQGEGEAKNCSVKVVITREDGVHCQDSEHVYLVDHAWTYRPQQARQQLREMPRLLHRMAQLMGIPLPPGYTLGQVRQSGVRDSTTSNKEVRKMTILSH
;
A
#
# COMPACT_ATOMS: atom_id res chain seq x y z
N MET A 1 -4.93 39.14 -14.08
CA MET A 1 -5.06 38.91 -15.54
C MET A 1 -4.47 37.52 -15.82
N PRO A 2 -5.27 36.45 -15.97
CA PRO A 2 -4.73 35.14 -16.26
C PRO A 2 -4.37 35.04 -17.75
N SER A 3 -3.16 34.55 -17.98
CA SER A 3 -2.40 34.62 -19.23
C SER A 3 -3.02 33.76 -20.33
N ARG A 4 -2.91 34.25 -21.58
CA ARG A 4 -3.43 33.69 -22.84
C ARG A 4 -2.95 32.26 -23.23
N ASN A 5 -2.34 31.49 -22.31
CA ASN A 5 -1.75 30.17 -22.57
C ASN A 5 -2.56 28.97 -22.02
N CYS A 6 -3.61 29.15 -21.21
CA CYS A 6 -4.27 28.00 -20.57
C CYS A 6 -5.12 27.13 -21.51
N VAL A 7 -5.66 27.72 -22.59
CA VAL A 7 -6.57 27.01 -23.51
C VAL A 7 -5.82 26.01 -24.40
N ASP A 8 -4.59 26.36 -24.81
CA ASP A 8 -3.75 25.51 -25.66
C ASP A 8 -3.15 24.33 -24.86
N GLU A 9 -2.77 24.56 -23.59
CA GLU A 9 -2.26 23.50 -22.71
C GLU A 9 -3.33 22.45 -22.38
N PHE A 10 -4.54 22.88 -22.02
CA PHE A 10 -5.63 21.95 -21.75
C PHE A 10 -6.01 21.11 -22.98
N GLN A 11 -6.05 21.73 -24.17
CA GLN A 11 -6.35 20.98 -25.40
C GLN A 11 -5.28 19.93 -25.72
N LYS A 12 -3.99 20.26 -25.55
CA LYS A 12 -2.89 19.30 -25.71
C LYS A 12 -3.01 18.15 -24.72
N PHE A 13 -3.34 18.44 -23.46
CA PHE A 13 -3.59 17.43 -22.45
C PHE A 13 -4.73 16.49 -22.85
N VAL A 14 -5.89 17.04 -23.23
CA VAL A 14 -7.03 16.22 -23.66
C VAL A 14 -6.66 15.37 -24.87
N ILE A 15 -6.01 15.92 -25.89
CA ILE A 15 -5.61 15.15 -27.08
C ILE A 15 -4.64 14.02 -26.71
N GLY A 16 -3.65 14.28 -25.85
CA GLY A 16 -2.65 13.29 -25.45
C GLY A 16 -3.18 12.19 -24.52
N HIS A 17 -4.14 12.52 -23.66
CA HIS A 17 -4.63 11.65 -22.59
C HIS A 17 -6.07 11.17 -22.78
N ARG A 18 -6.77 11.55 -23.86
CA ARG A 18 -8.18 11.21 -24.13
C ARG A 18 -8.48 9.73 -23.91
N ASN A 19 -7.71 8.85 -24.55
CA ASN A 19 -7.91 7.41 -24.44
C ASN A 19 -7.79 6.93 -22.98
N GLN A 20 -6.88 7.51 -22.20
CA GLN A 20 -6.71 7.15 -20.78
C GLN A 20 -7.93 7.59 -19.98
N LEU A 21 -8.40 8.83 -20.17
CA LEU A 21 -9.56 9.40 -19.48
C LEU A 21 -10.85 8.63 -19.79
N GLU A 22 -11.07 8.28 -21.07
CA GLU A 22 -12.23 7.51 -21.50
C GLU A 22 -12.17 6.06 -21.01
N THR A 23 -11.00 5.40 -21.09
CA THR A 23 -10.84 4.00 -20.61
C THR A 23 -10.96 3.89 -19.09
N SER A 24 -10.54 4.93 -18.35
CA SER A 24 -10.73 5.00 -16.90
C SER A 24 -12.14 5.43 -16.49
N GLY A 25 -13.03 5.71 -17.46
CA GLY A 25 -14.43 6.02 -17.22
C GLY A 25 -14.66 7.39 -16.60
N ILE A 26 -13.71 8.32 -16.73
CA ILE A 26 -13.80 9.67 -16.14
C ILE A 26 -14.65 10.56 -17.07
N PRO A 27 -15.82 11.07 -16.61
CA PRO A 27 -16.66 11.94 -17.43
C PRO A 27 -15.96 13.26 -17.86
N PRO A 28 -16.29 13.83 -19.04
CA PRO A 28 -15.60 15.00 -19.58
C PRO A 28 -15.66 16.26 -18.72
N HIS A 29 -16.70 16.44 -17.89
CA HIS A 29 -16.83 17.61 -17.02
C HIS A 29 -15.79 17.65 -15.89
N PHE A 30 -15.14 16.53 -15.58
CA PHE A 30 -14.05 16.47 -14.60
C PHE A 30 -12.67 16.76 -15.20
N TRP A 31 -12.50 16.69 -16.52
CA TRP A 31 -11.18 16.81 -17.15
C TRP A 31 -10.50 18.17 -16.91
N PRO A 32 -11.20 19.32 -16.91
CA PRO A 32 -10.58 20.61 -16.61
C PRO A 32 -10.02 20.67 -15.18
N THR A 33 -10.81 20.24 -14.20
CA THR A 33 -10.41 20.19 -12.79
C THR A 33 -9.25 19.21 -12.60
N LEU A 34 -9.32 18.04 -13.22
CA LEU A 34 -8.26 17.03 -13.18
C LEU A 34 -6.96 17.57 -13.78
N HIS A 35 -7.02 18.24 -14.94
CA HIS A 35 -5.86 18.87 -15.57
C HIS A 35 -5.22 19.91 -14.64
N TRP A 36 -6.03 20.80 -14.05
CA TRP A 36 -5.55 21.79 -13.10
C TRP A 36 -4.91 21.15 -11.86
N LYS A 37 -5.57 20.16 -11.24
CA LYS A 37 -5.01 19.45 -10.08
C LYS A 37 -3.70 18.73 -10.42
N LEU A 38 -3.58 18.16 -11.61
CA LEU A 38 -2.34 17.53 -12.08
C LEU A 38 -1.23 18.56 -12.35
N GLN A 39 -1.55 19.69 -12.97
CA GLN A 39 -0.61 20.77 -13.27
C GLN A 39 -0.05 21.40 -11.99
N GLU A 40 -0.92 21.64 -11.00
CA GLU A 40 -0.56 22.27 -9.72
C GLU A 40 -0.16 21.25 -8.64
N SER A 41 -0.18 19.94 -8.94
CA SER A 41 0.12 18.87 -7.98
C SER A 41 -0.72 18.97 -6.70
N VAL A 42 -2.02 19.22 -6.86
CA VAL A 42 -3.00 19.33 -5.77
C VAL A 42 -3.54 17.94 -5.42
N PHE A 43 -3.23 17.47 -4.21
CA PHE A 43 -3.63 16.16 -3.68
C PHE A 43 -4.56 16.32 -2.47
N ASP A 44 -5.81 16.68 -2.74
CA ASP A 44 -6.83 17.05 -1.75
C ASP A 44 -7.68 15.86 -1.26
N ALA A 45 -7.41 14.64 -1.74
CA ALA A 45 -8.18 13.46 -1.36
C ALA A 45 -8.16 13.21 0.17
N GLY A 46 -7.06 13.52 0.86
CA GLY A 46 -6.93 13.31 2.30
C GLY A 46 -7.77 14.27 3.15
N GLU A 47 -8.27 15.36 2.58
CA GLU A 47 -9.17 16.29 3.27
C GLU A 47 -10.62 15.80 3.26
N VAL A 48 -10.97 14.97 2.27
CA VAL A 48 -12.34 14.51 2.02
C VAL A 48 -12.54 13.04 2.39
N PHE A 49 -11.52 12.20 2.24
CA PHE A 49 -11.60 10.77 2.49
C PHE A 49 -10.68 10.34 3.62
N GLN A 50 -11.23 9.52 4.51
CA GLN A 50 -10.47 8.88 5.58
C GLN A 50 -10.68 7.36 5.53
N ILE A 51 -9.59 6.62 5.70
CA ILE A 51 -9.62 5.16 5.80
C ILE A 51 -9.76 4.79 7.28
N VAL A 52 -10.77 3.99 7.62
CA VAL A 52 -11.02 3.51 8.98
C VAL A 52 -11.03 1.99 9.01
N GLN A 53 -10.47 1.41 10.06
CA GLN A 53 -10.55 -0.02 10.33
C GLN A 53 -11.70 -0.26 11.31
N VAL A 54 -12.61 -1.15 10.94
CA VAL A 54 -13.74 -1.56 11.77
C VAL A 54 -13.41 -2.95 12.31
N GLN A 55 -13.29 -3.03 13.63
CA GLN A 55 -13.15 -4.28 14.36
C GLN A 55 -14.50 -4.65 14.93
N GLU A 56 -15.01 -5.82 14.54
CA GLU A 56 -16.17 -6.43 15.17
C GLU A 56 -15.68 -7.12 16.45
N CYS A 57 -15.99 -6.55 17.62
CA CYS A 57 -15.86 -7.27 18.89
C CYS A 57 -17.12 -8.14 19.03
N SER A 58 -16.96 -9.45 18.99
CA SER A 58 -17.99 -10.38 19.42
C SER A 58 -18.28 -10.16 20.91
N ASP A 59 -19.56 -10.10 21.28
CA ASP A 59 -20.01 -9.91 22.68
C ASP A 59 -19.72 -11.13 23.58
N ASP A 60 -19.09 -12.18 23.05
CA ASP A 60 -18.77 -13.42 23.79
C ASP A 60 -17.52 -13.31 24.70
N ASP A 61 -16.82 -12.19 24.70
CA ASP A 61 -15.64 -11.95 25.57
C ASP A 61 -16.00 -11.61 27.04
N MET A 62 -17.26 -11.77 27.48
CA MET A 62 -17.71 -11.54 28.86
C MET A 62 -18.09 -12.84 29.62
N ALA A 63 -17.54 -13.99 29.23
CA ALA A 63 -17.59 -15.18 30.06
C ALA A 63 -16.54 -15.08 31.20
N VAL A 64 -17.02 -14.82 32.41
CA VAL A 64 -16.26 -14.83 33.67
C VAL A 64 -15.45 -16.15 33.77
N PRO A 65 -14.11 -16.12 33.97
CA PRO A 65 -13.36 -17.34 34.18
C PRO A 65 -13.54 -17.76 35.64
N ASP A 66 -14.47 -18.67 35.89
CA ASP A 66 -14.50 -19.41 37.16
C ASP A 66 -13.44 -20.52 37.08
N GLU A 67 -12.33 -20.24 37.76
CA GLU A 67 -11.36 -21.13 38.39
C GLU A 67 -11.14 -22.56 37.79
N VAL A 68 -9.87 -22.81 37.44
CA VAL A 68 -9.16 -24.08 37.24
C VAL A 68 -9.46 -24.94 35.99
N MET A 69 -8.49 -25.04 35.07
CA MET A 69 -7.76 -26.29 34.78
C MET A 69 -6.85 -26.16 33.54
N ASP A 70 -5.61 -26.60 33.74
CA ASP A 70 -4.48 -26.68 32.83
C ASP A 70 -4.76 -27.69 31.69
N THR A 71 -4.94 -27.21 30.45
CA THR A 71 -4.67 -28.04 29.26
C THR A 71 -4.17 -27.16 28.11
N ALA A 72 -2.96 -27.45 27.67
CA ALA A 72 -2.32 -26.86 26.50
C ALA A 72 -3.07 -27.23 25.22
N GLU A 73 -4.03 -26.42 24.80
CA GLU A 73 -4.72 -26.58 23.52
C GLU A 73 -4.78 -25.26 22.75
N GLN A 74 -4.05 -25.26 21.63
CA GLN A 74 -4.28 -24.52 20.39
C GLN A 74 -5.08 -23.20 20.50
N GLY A 75 -4.39 -22.11 20.76
CA GLY A 75 -4.89 -20.77 20.45
C GLY A 75 -4.74 -20.49 18.96
N GLU A 76 -5.59 -21.07 18.12
CA GLU A 76 -5.89 -20.50 16.81
C GLU A 76 -6.59 -19.17 17.08
N GLY A 77 -5.79 -18.10 17.21
CA GLY A 77 -6.30 -16.76 17.47
C GLY A 77 -7.31 -16.42 16.40
N GLU A 78 -8.58 -16.37 16.78
CA GLU A 78 -9.67 -15.97 15.89
C GLU A 78 -9.23 -14.73 15.13
N ALA A 79 -9.15 -14.86 13.82
CA ALA A 79 -8.83 -13.75 12.94
C ALA A 79 -10.00 -12.76 13.03
N LYS A 80 -9.94 -11.86 14.03
CA LYS A 80 -10.91 -10.80 14.24
C LYS A 80 -11.13 -10.11 12.90
N ASN A 81 -12.36 -10.17 12.40
CA ASN A 81 -12.70 -9.71 11.07
C ASN A 81 -12.48 -8.19 11.00
N CYS A 82 -11.32 -7.80 10.47
CA CYS A 82 -10.94 -6.40 10.32
C CYS A 82 -11.38 -5.94 8.93
N SER A 83 -12.52 -5.24 8.87
CA SER A 83 -12.95 -4.63 7.60
C SER A 83 -12.42 -3.20 7.49
N VAL A 84 -11.87 -2.85 6.34
CA VAL A 84 -11.42 -1.49 6.04
C VAL A 84 -12.52 -0.76 5.28
N LYS A 85 -12.93 0.41 5.76
CA LYS A 85 -13.95 1.26 5.12
C LYS A 85 -13.37 2.63 4.82
N VAL A 86 -13.84 3.25 3.74
CA VAL A 86 -13.56 4.65 3.43
C VAL A 86 -14.76 5.48 3.87
N VAL A 87 -14.52 6.48 4.71
CA VAL A 87 -15.53 7.45 5.16
C VAL A 87 -15.27 8.80 4.53
N ILE A 88 -16.35 9.53 4.27
CA ILE A 88 -16.29 10.91 3.79
C ILE A 88 -16.31 11.82 5.01
N THR A 89 -15.27 12.63 5.19
CA THR A 89 -15.10 13.54 6.34
C THR A 89 -15.80 14.88 6.13
N ARG A 90 -16.10 15.24 4.88
CA ARG A 90 -16.72 16.52 4.53
C ARG A 90 -18.24 16.46 4.74
N GLU A 91 -18.79 17.47 5.43
CA GLU A 91 -20.22 17.52 5.82
C GLU A 91 -21.17 17.54 4.61
N ASP A 92 -20.78 18.23 3.54
CA ASP A 92 -21.55 18.31 2.29
C ASP A 92 -21.48 17.04 1.43
N GLY A 93 -20.72 16.03 1.85
CA GLY A 93 -20.57 14.77 1.13
C GLY A 93 -19.81 14.90 -0.20
N VAL A 94 -20.11 14.01 -1.15
CA VAL A 94 -19.52 13.96 -2.51
C VAL A 94 -20.64 13.86 -3.53
N HIS A 95 -20.60 14.72 -4.56
CA HIS A 95 -21.59 14.78 -5.65
C HIS A 95 -20.98 14.46 -7.00
N CYS A 96 -21.58 13.53 -7.75
CA CYS A 96 -21.07 13.10 -9.06
C CYS A 96 -21.29 14.10 -10.22
N GLN A 97 -22.18 15.07 -10.03
CA GLN A 97 -22.46 16.11 -11.02
C GLN A 97 -21.55 17.33 -10.89
N ASP A 98 -20.90 17.47 -9.73
CA ASP A 98 -20.01 18.59 -9.46
C ASP A 98 -18.61 18.30 -10.03
N SER A 99 -18.13 19.16 -10.93
CA SER A 99 -16.83 19.02 -11.57
C SER A 99 -15.63 19.15 -10.62
N GLU A 100 -15.82 19.71 -9.42
CA GLU A 100 -14.75 19.84 -8.42
C GLU A 100 -14.48 18.54 -7.66
N HIS A 101 -15.45 17.61 -7.66
CA HIS A 101 -15.39 16.35 -6.93
C HIS A 101 -14.64 15.24 -7.68
N VAL A 102 -13.47 15.57 -8.21
CA VAL A 102 -12.46 14.63 -8.71
C VAL A 102 -11.20 14.78 -7.85
N TYR A 103 -10.72 13.70 -7.25
CA TYR A 103 -9.67 13.77 -6.24
C TYR A 103 -8.46 12.96 -6.69
N LEU A 104 -7.28 13.58 -6.59
CA LEU A 104 -6.02 12.92 -6.86
C LEU A 104 -5.53 12.25 -5.59
N VAL A 105 -5.37 10.94 -5.66
CA VAL A 105 -4.66 10.16 -4.64
C VAL A 105 -3.30 9.85 -5.21
N ASP A 106 -2.25 10.30 -4.53
CA ASP A 106 -0.92 9.87 -4.91
C ASP A 106 -0.77 8.37 -4.67
N HIS A 107 -0.10 7.70 -5.59
CA HIS A 107 0.24 6.31 -5.43
C HIS A 107 1.36 6.21 -4.38
N ALA A 108 0.99 6.19 -3.10
CA ALA A 108 1.93 6.01 -2.00
C ALA A 108 2.80 4.76 -2.17
N TRP A 109 2.34 3.79 -2.99
CA TRP A 109 3.05 2.56 -3.31
C TRP A 109 2.46 1.88 -4.58
N THR A 110 3.04 2.06 -5.77
CA THR A 110 2.76 1.21 -6.95
C THR A 110 3.73 0.04 -6.98
N TYR A 111 3.33 -1.14 -6.52
CA TYR A 111 4.16 -2.32 -6.74
C TYR A 111 3.48 -3.46 -7.43
N ARG A 112 4.26 -4.06 -8.31
CA ARG A 112 4.08 -5.42 -8.75
C ARG A 112 4.29 -6.34 -7.53
N PRO A 113 3.34 -7.22 -7.19
CA PRO A 113 3.44 -8.11 -6.03
C PRO A 113 4.76 -8.88 -5.93
N GLN A 114 5.38 -9.16 -7.09
CA GLN A 114 6.66 -9.86 -7.20
C GLN A 114 7.83 -9.11 -6.56
N GLN A 115 7.80 -7.77 -6.56
CA GLN A 115 8.89 -6.93 -6.06
C GLN A 115 8.64 -6.41 -4.63
N ALA A 116 7.37 -6.35 -4.20
CA ALA A 116 6.98 -5.78 -2.91
C ALA A 116 7.78 -6.34 -1.72
N ARG A 117 8.04 -7.66 -1.71
CA ARG A 117 8.83 -8.31 -0.65
C ARG A 117 10.27 -7.77 -0.59
N GLN A 118 10.87 -7.43 -1.72
CA GLN A 118 12.24 -6.90 -1.75
C GLN A 118 12.27 -5.46 -1.23
N GLN A 119 11.35 -4.57 -1.63
CA GLN A 119 11.36 -3.21 -1.07
C GLN A 119 10.98 -3.14 0.39
N LEU A 120 10.05 -3.99 0.86
CA LEU A 120 9.75 -4.07 2.28
C LEU A 120 11.00 -4.44 3.10
N ARG A 121 11.96 -5.17 2.51
CA ARG A 121 13.25 -5.48 3.16
C ARG A 121 14.25 -4.34 3.06
N GLU A 122 14.31 -3.67 1.92
CA GLU A 122 15.27 -2.58 1.65
C GLU A 122 14.87 -1.26 2.30
N MET A 123 13.58 -1.06 2.58
CA MET A 123 13.02 0.17 3.13
C MET A 123 12.34 -0.10 4.49
N PRO A 124 13.10 -0.15 5.61
CA PRO A 124 12.54 -0.43 6.92
C PRO A 124 11.38 0.51 7.30
N ARG A 125 11.54 1.83 7.12
CA ARG A 125 10.49 2.81 7.43
C ARG A 125 9.15 2.50 6.75
N LEU A 126 9.24 1.95 5.56
CA LEU A 126 8.10 1.64 4.73
C LEU A 126 7.41 0.34 5.16
N LEU A 127 8.18 -0.70 5.52
CA LEU A 127 7.65 -1.91 6.17
C LEU A 127 6.95 -1.58 7.49
N HIS A 128 7.54 -0.72 8.30
CA HIS A 128 6.93 -0.31 9.57
C HIS A 128 5.55 0.35 9.35
N ARG A 129 5.46 1.29 8.41
CA ARG A 129 4.19 1.93 8.04
C ARG A 129 3.16 0.93 7.53
N MET A 130 3.56 -0.02 6.68
CA MET A 130 2.64 -1.04 6.16
C MET A 130 2.17 -2.00 7.26
N ALA A 131 3.04 -2.39 8.17
CA ALA A 131 2.68 -3.22 9.31
C ALA A 131 1.64 -2.53 10.19
N GLN A 132 1.83 -1.24 10.49
CA GLN A 132 0.84 -0.42 11.20
C GLN A 132 -0.48 -0.30 10.44
N LEU A 133 -0.42 0.02 9.14
CA LEU A 133 -1.62 0.19 8.31
C LEU A 133 -2.43 -1.10 8.18
N MET A 134 -1.75 -2.25 8.13
CA MET A 134 -2.38 -3.57 7.99
C MET A 134 -2.68 -4.23 9.34
N GLY A 135 -2.38 -3.57 10.47
CA GLY A 135 -2.54 -4.14 11.80
C GLY A 135 -1.68 -5.39 12.07
N ILE A 136 -0.58 -5.56 11.33
CA ILE A 136 0.31 -6.73 11.46
C ILE A 136 1.39 -6.42 12.51
N PRO A 137 1.54 -7.24 13.56
CA PRO A 137 2.62 -7.06 14.52
C PRO A 137 3.98 -7.28 13.84
N LEU A 138 4.92 -6.37 14.08
CA LEU A 138 6.28 -6.54 13.59
C LEU A 138 6.98 -7.67 14.36
N PRO A 139 7.85 -8.44 13.70
CA PRO A 139 8.55 -9.54 14.36
C PRO A 139 9.38 -9.03 15.55
N PRO A 140 9.50 -9.82 16.63
CA PRO A 140 10.27 -9.46 17.80
C PRO A 140 11.73 -9.18 17.41
N GLY A 141 12.26 -8.03 17.84
CA GLY A 141 13.60 -7.55 17.49
C GLY A 141 13.67 -6.60 16.29
N TYR A 142 12.54 -6.29 15.65
CA TYR A 142 12.50 -5.24 14.63
C TYR A 142 12.65 -3.85 15.27
N THR A 143 13.78 -3.18 15.03
CA THR A 143 14.00 -1.78 15.40
C THR A 143 14.12 -0.91 14.16
N LEU A 144 13.36 0.18 14.11
CA LEU A 144 13.40 1.18 13.03
C LEU A 144 14.82 1.77 12.93
N GLY A 145 15.64 1.28 11.99
CA GLY A 145 17.03 1.69 11.82
C GLY A 145 18.06 0.57 11.70
N GLN A 146 17.68 -0.70 11.81
CA GLN A 146 18.61 -1.80 11.49
C GLN A 146 18.79 -1.91 9.96
N VAL A 147 19.87 -1.32 9.46
CA VAL A 147 20.47 -1.71 8.19
C VAL A 147 20.91 -3.16 8.36
N ARG A 148 20.17 -4.12 7.80
CA ARG A 148 20.67 -5.49 7.66
C ARG A 148 21.81 -5.43 6.64
N GLN A 149 23.03 -5.16 7.10
CA GLN A 149 24.20 -5.55 6.33
C GLN A 149 24.08 -7.06 6.15
N SER A 150 23.98 -7.50 4.91
CA SER A 150 24.09 -8.90 4.52
C SER A 150 25.47 -9.39 4.94
N GLY A 151 25.57 -9.88 6.17
CA GLY A 151 26.75 -10.52 6.72
C GLY A 151 26.98 -11.84 6.00
N VAL A 152 27.99 -11.81 5.15
CA VAL A 152 28.78 -12.96 4.69
C VAL A 152 28.95 -13.95 5.84
N ARG A 153 28.59 -15.21 5.61
CA ARG A 153 29.06 -16.32 6.45
C ARG A 153 29.92 -17.22 5.59
N ASP A 154 31.22 -16.98 5.69
CA ASP A 154 32.26 -17.97 5.43
C ASP A 154 31.92 -19.27 6.15
N SER A 155 32.04 -20.38 5.44
CA SER A 155 32.07 -21.73 6.01
C SER A 155 33.27 -22.44 5.40
N THR A 156 34.43 -22.19 6.00
CA THR A 156 35.66 -22.95 5.75
C THR A 156 35.47 -24.35 6.35
N THR A 157 35.37 -25.38 5.50
CA THR A 157 35.80 -26.73 5.86
C THR A 157 36.50 -27.36 4.66
N SER A 158 37.82 -27.42 4.78
CA SER A 158 38.72 -28.20 3.95
C SER A 158 38.47 -29.70 4.16
N ASN A 159 38.20 -30.45 3.09
CA ASN A 159 38.79 -31.79 2.97
C ASN A 159 38.92 -32.21 1.50
N LYS A 160 40.09 -32.80 1.21
CA LYS A 160 40.55 -33.34 -0.06
C LYS A 160 39.65 -34.49 -0.50
N GLU A 161 39.33 -34.58 -1.80
CA GLU A 161 39.69 -35.77 -2.59
C GLU A 161 39.57 -35.50 -4.09
N VAL A 162 40.61 -35.90 -4.81
CA VAL A 162 40.81 -35.79 -6.24
C VAL A 162 40.05 -36.90 -6.96
N ARG A 163 39.09 -36.59 -7.84
CA ARG A 163 38.72 -37.49 -8.95
C ARG A 163 38.44 -36.71 -10.24
N LYS A 164 39.36 -36.91 -11.17
CA LYS A 164 39.31 -36.53 -12.59
C LYS A 164 38.04 -37.13 -13.22
N MET A 165 37.33 -36.36 -14.03
CA MET A 165 36.37 -36.92 -14.97
C MET A 165 36.51 -36.22 -16.31
N THR A 166 37.14 -36.95 -17.22
CA THR A 166 37.38 -36.67 -18.63
C THR A 166 36.04 -36.47 -19.36
N ILE A 167 35.92 -35.36 -20.09
CA ILE A 167 34.86 -35.15 -21.07
C ILE A 167 35.32 -35.82 -22.38
N LEU A 168 34.63 -36.87 -22.79
CA LEU A 168 34.71 -37.39 -24.16
C LEU A 168 33.48 -36.87 -24.92
N SER A 169 33.74 -35.93 -25.82
CA SER A 169 32.85 -35.58 -26.93
C SER A 169 32.83 -36.74 -27.93
N HIS A 170 31.65 -37.13 -28.41
CA HIS A 170 31.36 -37.57 -29.78
C HIS A 170 29.93 -37.13 -30.10
#